data_AF-A0A6A0GXZ4-F1
#
_entry.id   AF-A0A6A0GXZ4-F1
#
_cell.length_a   1.000
_cell.length_b   1.000
_cell.length_c   1.000
_cell.angle_alpha   90.00
_cell.angle_beta   90.00
_cell.angle_gamma   90.00
#
_symmetry.space_group_name_H-M   'P 1'
#
loop_
_entity.id
_entity.type
_entity.pdbx_description
1 polymer ?
#
loop_
_entity_poly.entity_id
_entity_poly.type
_entity_poly.pdbx_seq_one_letter_code
_entity_poly.pdbx_strand_id
1 'polypeptide(L)'
;MLSLCYLPTAGRLTVTVIKMRRLRALDITGSSGESRHHRLLCSKKRHWKMTIFVSGSAGASIRSRNLYSSTDPYVKVIVMCQGRRIKKKKTSVKKATLDPVYNESLVFDVPNENVDDVTLLVKVIDYDRLGANELLGAVVIGSAALGLGREHWQEMLECPRRPVAQWYPLLDSVPDNLPTSPLRGKLSSCSSNN
;
A
#
# COMPACT_ATOMS: atom_id res chain seq x y z
N MET A 1 -7.44 -5.20 7.93
CA MET A 1 -8.73 -5.90 7.82
C MET A 1 -9.46 -5.35 6.62
N LEU A 2 -9.75 -6.22 5.66
CA LEU A 2 -10.53 -5.91 4.47
C LEU A 2 -11.77 -6.78 4.49
N SER A 3 -12.89 -6.26 4.01
CA SER A 3 -14.10 -7.05 3.80
C SER A 3 -14.50 -7.05 2.33
N LEU A 4 -14.91 -8.21 1.83
CA LEU A 4 -15.34 -8.42 0.47
C LEU A 4 -16.79 -8.88 0.45
N CYS A 5 -17.56 -8.35 -0.49
CA CYS A 5 -18.93 -8.78 -0.76
C CYS A 5 -19.18 -8.71 -2.25
N TYR A 6 -19.66 -9.80 -2.84
CA TYR A 6 -20.03 -9.85 -4.25
C TYR A 6 -21.54 -10.07 -4.41
N LEU A 7 -22.14 -9.31 -5.32
CA LEU A 7 -23.53 -9.43 -5.74
C LEU A 7 -23.58 -9.83 -7.23
N PRO A 8 -23.69 -11.14 -7.55
CA PRO A 8 -23.66 -11.63 -8.92
C PRO A 8 -24.71 -11.01 -9.83
N THR A 9 -25.94 -10.84 -9.33
CA THR A 9 -27.09 -10.31 -10.10
C THR A 9 -26.90 -8.87 -10.54
N ALA A 10 -26.12 -8.09 -9.80
CA ALA A 10 -25.81 -6.70 -10.13
C ALA A 10 -24.42 -6.54 -10.75
N GLY A 11 -23.65 -7.62 -10.88
CA GLY A 11 -22.25 -7.58 -11.25
C GLY A 11 -21.46 -6.60 -10.36
N ARG A 12 -21.66 -6.64 -9.04
CA ARG A 12 -21.14 -5.62 -8.13
C ARG A 12 -20.26 -6.22 -7.04
N LEU A 13 -18.99 -5.82 -7.06
CA LEU A 13 -18.00 -6.17 -6.04
C LEU A 13 -17.78 -4.98 -5.11
N THR A 14 -17.96 -5.20 -3.82
CA THR A 14 -17.69 -4.19 -2.79
C THR A 14 -16.49 -4.61 -1.95
N VAL A 15 -15.48 -3.74 -1.89
CA VAL A 15 -14.30 -3.90 -1.05
C VAL A 15 -14.36 -2.85 0.05
N THR A 16 -14.64 -3.26 1.28
CA THR A 16 -14.64 -2.38 2.44
C THR A 16 -13.28 -2.42 3.12
N VAL A 17 -12.61 -1.28 3.14
CA VAL A 17 -11.38 -1.08 3.91
C VAL A 17 -11.81 -0.67 5.31
N ILE A 18 -11.64 -1.55 6.29
CA ILE A 18 -12.12 -1.30 7.66
C ILE A 18 -11.04 -0.59 8.46
N LYS A 19 -9.91 -1.27 8.69
CA LYS A 19 -8.78 -0.73 9.45
C LYS A 19 -7.47 -1.43 9.13
N MET A 20 -6.35 -0.77 9.41
CA MET A 20 -5.01 -1.35 9.40
C MET A 20 -4.38 -1.20 10.77
N ARG A 21 -3.34 -1.98 11.02
CA ARG A 21 -2.62 -1.93 12.29
C ARG A 21 -1.13 -2.16 12.09
N ARG A 22 -0.32 -1.57 12.96
CA ARG A 22 1.14 -1.75 12.99
C ARG A 22 1.81 -1.44 11.64
N LEU A 23 1.42 -0.34 11.00
CA LEU A 23 2.12 0.12 9.80
C LEU A 23 3.54 0.55 10.17
N ARG A 24 4.48 0.37 9.23
CA ARG A 24 5.85 0.85 9.39
C ARG A 24 5.85 2.37 9.46
N ALA A 25 6.59 2.87 10.43
CA ALA A 25 7.00 4.25 10.53
C ALA A 25 7.93 4.61 9.37
N LEU A 26 7.78 5.81 8.80
CA LEU A 26 8.73 6.37 7.83
C LEU A 26 9.45 7.54 8.46
N ASP A 27 10.76 7.60 8.21
CA ASP A 27 11.61 8.67 8.71
C ASP A 27 11.37 9.94 7.87
N ILE A 28 11.27 11.09 8.54
CA ILE A 28 11.03 12.39 7.91
C ILE A 28 12.24 12.75 7.05
N THR A 29 12.11 12.60 5.74
CA THR A 29 12.94 13.19 4.68
C THR A 29 14.46 13.15 4.95
N GLY A 30 15.10 12.01 4.69
CA GLY A 30 16.53 11.96 4.39
C GLY A 30 16.71 11.84 2.88
N SER A 31 17.18 12.89 2.23
CA SER A 31 17.73 12.82 0.87
C SER A 31 18.61 11.57 0.76
N SER A 32 18.27 10.62 -0.11
CA SER A 32 19.14 9.47 -0.39
C SER A 32 20.35 9.97 -1.21
N GLY A 33 21.32 10.52 -0.52
CA GLY A 33 22.68 10.76 -0.99
C GLY A 33 23.64 10.08 -0.03
N GLU A 34 24.51 9.25 -0.58
CA GLU A 34 25.66 8.57 0.04
C GLU A 34 25.41 7.24 0.76
N SER A 35 25.64 6.18 -0.02
CA SER A 35 26.31 4.95 0.41
C SER A 35 27.25 5.18 1.59
N ARG A 36 26.88 4.70 2.78
CA ARG A 36 27.82 4.56 3.89
C ARG A 36 28.07 3.09 4.12
N HIS A 37 29.27 2.68 3.70
CA HIS A 37 29.94 1.47 4.12
C HIS A 37 29.80 1.32 5.64
N HIS A 38 29.17 0.23 6.08
CA HIS A 38 29.23 -0.22 7.46
C HIS A 38 30.66 -0.67 7.77
N ARG A 39 31.48 0.21 8.34
CA ARG A 39 32.64 -0.20 9.14
C ARG A 39 32.17 -0.37 10.58
N LEU A 40 32.04 -1.62 10.99
CA LEU A 40 31.96 -2.02 12.40
C LEU A 40 33.15 -1.41 13.15
N LEU A 41 32.88 -0.59 14.16
CA LEU A 41 33.82 -0.34 15.24
C LEU A 41 33.15 -0.74 16.55
N CYS A 42 33.50 -1.95 16.98
CA CYS A 42 33.34 -2.39 18.35
C CYS A 42 34.34 -1.62 19.22
N SER A 43 33.88 -0.95 20.27
CA SER A 43 34.74 -0.56 21.38
C SER A 43 33.99 -0.57 22.70
N LYS A 44 34.48 -1.42 23.62
CA LYS A 44 34.12 -1.46 25.03
C LYS A 44 34.76 -0.27 25.77
N LYS A 45 33.99 0.44 26.62
CA LYS A 45 34.33 0.99 27.97
C LYS A 45 33.31 2.08 28.35
N ARG A 46 32.49 1.86 29.40
CA ARG A 46 32.69 2.30 30.81
C ARG A 46 32.77 3.82 31.01
N HIS A 47 31.62 4.46 31.22
CA HIS A 47 31.25 5.36 32.35
C HIS A 47 30.07 6.24 31.92
N TRP A 48 29.07 6.38 32.80
CA TRP A 48 27.93 7.27 32.59
C TRP A 48 28.32 8.68 33.03
N LYS A 49 28.41 9.61 32.07
CA LYS A 49 28.28 11.05 32.31
C LYS A 49 27.98 11.73 30.98
N MET A 50 26.70 12.05 30.75
CA MET A 50 26.27 12.85 29.61
C MET A 50 26.17 14.31 30.06
N THR A 51 27.20 15.09 29.79
CA THR A 51 27.12 16.55 29.84
C THR A 51 26.56 17.02 28.52
N ILE A 52 25.34 17.57 28.52
CA ILE A 52 24.74 18.17 27.33
C ILE A 52 25.37 19.56 27.14
N PHE A 53 26.08 19.75 26.03
CA PHE A 53 26.37 21.07 25.49
C PHE A 53 25.32 21.41 24.43
N VAL A 54 24.53 22.47 24.65
CA VAL A 54 23.77 23.13 23.58
C VAL A 54 24.34 24.53 23.43
N SER A 55 25.26 24.73 22.49
CA SER A 55 25.55 26.04 21.93
C SER A 55 24.55 26.30 20.81
N GLY A 56 23.67 27.28 21.01
CA GLY A 56 22.70 27.68 20.00
C GLY A 56 23.34 28.45 18.84
N SER A 57 22.84 28.20 17.63
CA SER A 57 22.82 29.21 16.58
C SER A 57 21.60 29.00 15.65
N ALA A 58 20.79 30.07 15.63
CA ALA A 58 19.87 30.54 14.59
C ALA A 58 19.13 29.55 13.68
N GLY A 59 17.79 29.54 13.82
CA GLY A 59 16.90 29.51 12.66
C GLY A 59 16.40 28.15 12.18
N ALA A 60 15.89 27.30 13.08
CA ALA A 60 15.04 26.17 12.69
C ALA A 60 13.62 26.40 13.21
N SER A 61 12.66 26.46 12.27
CA SER A 61 11.23 26.62 12.53
C SER A 61 10.76 25.68 13.63
N ILE A 62 10.28 26.27 14.73
CA ILE A 62 9.59 25.56 15.80
C ILE A 62 8.25 25.07 15.22
N ARG A 63 8.27 23.90 14.58
CA ARG A 63 7.09 23.05 14.43
C ARG A 63 7.25 21.86 15.37
N SER A 64 7.20 22.16 16.66
CA SER A 64 6.89 21.18 17.68
C SER A 64 5.52 20.55 17.39
N ARG A 65 5.51 19.33 16.83
CA ARG A 65 4.41 18.37 16.91
C ARG A 65 4.92 16.96 16.59
N ASN A 66 5.18 16.20 17.66
CA ASN A 66 5.43 14.75 17.75
C ASN A 66 6.69 14.20 17.05
N LEU A 67 7.69 13.82 17.85
CA LEU A 67 8.89 13.06 17.49
C LEU A 67 8.60 11.56 17.20
N TYR A 68 7.45 11.26 16.60
CA TYR A 68 7.17 9.93 16.06
C TYR A 68 7.02 10.06 14.55
N SER A 69 7.86 9.32 13.86
CA SER A 69 7.81 8.82 12.48
C SER A 69 6.41 8.36 12.04
N SER A 70 5.50 9.30 11.88
CA SER A 70 4.10 9.03 11.64
C SER A 70 3.77 9.11 10.17
N THR A 71 3.03 8.12 9.65
CA THR A 71 2.61 8.07 8.26
C THR A 71 1.21 8.68 8.07
N ASP A 72 0.94 9.14 6.85
CA ASP A 72 -0.34 9.58 6.32
C ASP A 72 -0.92 8.50 5.35
N PRO A 73 -1.33 7.32 5.84
CA PRO A 73 -1.67 6.20 4.97
C PRO A 73 -3.02 6.35 4.26
N TYR A 74 -3.05 5.93 2.99
CA TYR A 74 -4.29 5.64 2.25
C TYR A 74 -4.19 4.30 1.52
N VAL A 75 -5.35 3.74 1.20
CA VAL A 75 -5.45 2.45 0.53
C VAL A 75 -5.89 2.65 -0.91
N LYS A 76 -5.19 2.01 -1.84
CA LYS A 76 -5.48 2.00 -3.27
C LYS A 76 -5.82 0.58 -3.69
N VAL A 77 -7.05 0.36 -4.13
CA VAL A 77 -7.52 -0.92 -4.66
C VAL A 77 -7.58 -0.84 -6.17
N ILE A 78 -6.89 -1.77 -6.83
CA ILE A 78 -6.81 -1.89 -8.27
C ILE A 78 -7.44 -3.22 -8.65
N VAL A 79 -8.42 -3.18 -9.54
CA VAL A 79 -9.05 -4.37 -10.11
C VAL A 79 -8.35 -4.70 -11.43
N MET A 80 -7.85 -5.92 -11.51
CA MET A 80 -7.28 -6.54 -12.70
C MET A 80 -8.23 -7.63 -13.18
N CYS A 81 -8.37 -7.81 -14.47
CA CYS A 81 -9.12 -8.89 -15.10
C CYS A 81 -8.28 -9.42 -16.26
N GLN A 82 -8.03 -10.73 -16.31
CA GLN A 82 -7.20 -11.36 -17.36
C GLN A 82 -5.83 -10.67 -17.52
N GLY A 83 -5.19 -10.34 -16.40
CA GLY A 83 -3.90 -9.62 -16.39
C GLY A 83 -3.98 -8.15 -16.80
N ARG A 84 -5.13 -7.59 -17.17
CA ARG A 84 -5.28 -6.19 -17.56
C ARG A 84 -5.92 -5.37 -16.45
N ARG A 85 -5.41 -4.16 -16.23
CA ARG A 85 -5.98 -3.24 -15.24
C ARG A 85 -7.25 -2.59 -15.75
N ILE A 86 -8.37 -2.81 -15.06
CA ILE A 86 -9.68 -2.29 -15.47
C ILE A 86 -10.14 -1.07 -14.66
N LYS A 87 -9.94 -1.06 -13.34
CA LYS A 87 -10.39 0.05 -12.49
C LYS A 87 -9.44 0.27 -11.31
N LYS A 88 -9.39 1.49 -10.79
CA LYS A 88 -8.75 1.83 -9.52
C LYS A 88 -9.65 2.71 -8.68
N LYS A 89 -9.69 2.49 -7.37
CA LYS A 89 -10.28 3.42 -6.39
C LYS A 89 -9.35 3.54 -5.19
N LYS A 90 -9.49 4.63 -4.43
CA LYS A 90 -8.70 4.88 -3.23
C LYS A 90 -9.59 5.37 -2.10
N THR A 91 -9.15 5.13 -0.87
CA THR A 91 -9.76 5.70 0.33
C THR A 91 -9.33 7.15 0.56
N SER A 92 -9.92 7.78 1.57
CA SER A 92 -9.37 8.97 2.19
C SER A 92 -7.98 8.71 2.82
N VAL A 93 -7.20 9.77 2.95
CA VAL A 93 -5.91 9.76 3.66
C VAL A 93 -6.18 9.95 5.15
N LYS A 94 -5.64 9.07 5.99
CA LYS A 94 -5.67 9.24 7.45
C LYS A 94 -4.34 9.85 7.87
N LYS A 95 -4.39 10.95 8.63
CA LYS A 95 -3.19 11.70 8.98
C LYS A 95 -2.53 11.16 10.24
N ALA A 96 -1.22 11.17 10.26
CA ALA A 96 -0.39 10.91 11.41
C ALA A 96 -0.85 9.68 12.23
N THR A 97 -0.94 8.51 11.60
CA THR A 97 -1.37 7.28 12.27
C THR A 97 -0.75 6.01 11.67
N LEU A 98 -0.31 5.09 12.54
CA LEU A 98 0.16 3.76 12.14
C LEU A 98 -0.95 2.68 12.25
N ASP A 99 -2.11 3.05 12.78
CA ASP A 99 -3.28 2.18 12.95
C ASP A 99 -4.55 2.86 12.40
N PRO A 100 -4.57 3.20 11.08
CA PRO A 100 -5.68 3.93 10.51
C PRO A 100 -6.97 3.10 10.49
N VAL A 101 -8.09 3.77 10.82
CA VAL A 101 -9.45 3.26 10.65
C VAL A 101 -10.10 4.01 9.48
N TYR A 102 -10.53 3.27 8.47
CA TYR A 102 -11.11 3.81 7.24
C TYR A 102 -12.64 3.70 7.27
N ASN A 103 -13.16 2.49 7.44
CA ASN A 103 -14.60 2.16 7.28
C ASN A 103 -15.16 2.65 5.93
N GLU A 104 -14.37 2.53 4.86
CA GLU A 104 -14.70 3.03 3.52
C GLU A 104 -14.97 1.87 2.56
N SER A 105 -16.10 1.93 1.85
CA SER A 105 -16.50 0.93 0.87
C SER A 105 -16.18 1.39 -0.55
N LEU A 106 -15.34 0.64 -1.25
CA LEU A 106 -14.98 0.85 -2.64
C LEU A 106 -15.76 -0.14 -3.51
N VAL A 107 -16.71 0.39 -4.28
CA VAL A 107 -17.58 -0.41 -5.15
C VAL A 107 -17.02 -0.48 -6.57
N PHE A 108 -17.02 -1.67 -7.16
CA PHE A 108 -16.57 -1.94 -8.52
C PHE A 108 -17.62 -2.73 -9.29
N ASP A 109 -17.80 -2.39 -10.56
CA ASP A 109 -18.65 -3.15 -11.47
C ASP A 109 -17.80 -4.28 -12.07
N VAL A 110 -18.14 -5.52 -11.68
CA VAL A 110 -17.50 -6.77 -12.09
C VAL A 110 -18.62 -7.73 -12.54
N PRO A 111 -18.86 -7.84 -13.86
CA PRO A 111 -19.81 -8.81 -14.39
C PRO A 111 -19.52 -10.23 -13.88
N ASN A 112 -20.57 -11.03 -13.69
CA ASN A 112 -20.42 -12.40 -13.18
C ASN A 112 -19.53 -13.26 -14.08
N GLU A 113 -19.58 -13.03 -15.39
CA GLU A 113 -18.75 -13.70 -16.39
C GLU A 113 -17.24 -13.50 -16.16
N ASN A 114 -16.85 -12.39 -15.54
CA ASN A 114 -15.45 -12.02 -15.37
C ASN A 114 -14.91 -12.38 -13.98
N VAL A 115 -15.77 -12.75 -13.03
CA VAL A 115 -15.41 -12.85 -11.60
C VAL A 115 -14.28 -13.86 -11.34
N ASP A 116 -14.24 -14.93 -12.12
CA ASP A 116 -13.24 -15.99 -12.04
C ASP A 116 -11.85 -15.56 -12.56
N ASP A 117 -11.78 -14.47 -13.32
CA ASP A 117 -10.54 -13.89 -13.84
C ASP A 117 -10.10 -12.64 -13.08
N VAL A 118 -10.85 -12.23 -12.05
CA VAL A 118 -10.55 -11.01 -11.30
C VAL A 118 -9.44 -11.24 -10.27
N THR A 119 -8.53 -10.26 -10.24
CA THR A 119 -7.52 -10.10 -9.20
C THR A 119 -7.51 -8.67 -8.69
N LEU A 120 -7.66 -8.51 -7.39
CA LEU A 120 -7.50 -7.25 -6.66
C LEU A 120 -6.05 -7.10 -6.20
N LEU A 121 -5.45 -5.97 -6.56
CA LEU A 121 -4.20 -5.50 -6.00
C LEU A 121 -4.50 -4.34 -5.05
N VAL A 122 -4.35 -4.60 -3.75
CA VAL A 122 -4.55 -3.61 -2.69
C VAL A 122 -3.19 -3.11 -2.24
N LYS A 123 -2.97 -1.80 -2.32
CA LYS A 123 -1.73 -1.13 -1.91
C LYS A 123 -2.02 -0.17 -0.76
N VAL A 124 -1.19 -0.23 0.27
CA VAL A 124 -1.14 0.75 1.37
C VAL A 124 0.00 1.70 1.04
N ILE A 125 -0.31 2.98 0.96
CA ILE A 125 0.62 3.99 0.47
C ILE A 125 0.66 5.13 1.48
N ASP A 126 1.86 5.56 1.84
CA ASP A 126 2.07 6.79 2.59
C ASP A 126 1.95 7.99 1.66
N TYR A 127 1.08 8.93 2.01
CA TYR A 127 0.89 10.14 1.23
C TYR A 127 1.83 11.23 1.71
N ASP A 128 2.83 11.56 0.90
CA ASP A 128 3.67 12.73 1.13
C ASP A 128 3.13 13.93 0.33
N ARG A 129 3.00 15.09 0.99
CA ARG A 129 2.57 16.33 0.36
C ARG A 129 3.65 16.98 -0.50
N LEU A 130 4.91 16.82 -0.10
CA LEU A 130 6.06 17.51 -0.68
C LEU A 130 7.00 16.54 -1.41
N GLY A 131 6.93 15.25 -1.08
CA GLY A 131 7.75 14.19 -1.66
C GLY A 131 6.98 13.20 -2.53
N ALA A 132 7.64 12.08 -2.82
CA ALA A 132 7.03 10.96 -3.52
C ALA A 132 6.26 10.08 -2.55
N ASN A 133 5.08 9.61 -2.95
CA ASN A 133 4.32 8.64 -2.16
C ASN A 133 5.09 7.33 -2.02
N GLU A 134 5.18 6.79 -0.81
CA GLU A 134 5.89 5.55 -0.52
C GLU A 134 4.93 4.36 -0.38
N LEU A 135 5.31 3.20 -0.91
CA LEU A 135 4.57 1.97 -0.70
C LEU A 135 4.86 1.42 0.70
N LEU A 136 3.86 1.41 1.58
CA LEU A 136 3.96 0.79 2.90
C LEU A 136 3.77 -0.73 2.84
N GLY A 137 2.99 -1.20 1.85
CA GLY A 137 2.87 -2.61 1.54
C GLY A 137 1.71 -2.93 0.62
N ALA A 138 1.58 -4.19 0.21
CA ALA A 138 0.56 -4.65 -0.72
C ALA A 138 -0.01 -6.02 -0.34
N VAL A 139 -1.20 -6.31 -0.85
CA VAL A 139 -1.79 -7.65 -0.82
C VAL A 139 -2.52 -7.91 -2.14
N VAL A 140 -2.48 -9.17 -2.57
CA VAL A 140 -3.18 -9.66 -3.75
C VAL A 140 -4.30 -10.59 -3.30
N ILE A 141 -5.51 -10.37 -3.81
CA ILE A 141 -6.72 -11.12 -3.49
C ILE A 141 -7.43 -11.42 -4.80
N GLY A 142 -7.91 -12.63 -5.04
CA GLY A 142 -8.58 -12.97 -6.28
C GLY A 142 -8.47 -14.45 -6.62
N SER A 143 -9.03 -14.83 -7.76
CA SER A 143 -9.03 -16.22 -8.22
C SER A 143 -7.60 -16.76 -8.46
N ALA A 144 -6.73 -15.93 -9.04
CA ALA A 144 -5.32 -16.25 -9.30
C ALA A 144 -4.38 -15.92 -8.13
N ALA A 145 -4.90 -15.50 -6.97
CA ALA A 145 -4.07 -15.23 -5.80
C ALA A 145 -3.59 -16.55 -5.14
N LEU A 146 -2.67 -16.44 -4.18
CA LEU A 146 -2.19 -17.57 -3.38
C LEU A 146 -2.56 -17.36 -1.89
N GLY A 147 -2.69 -18.46 -1.14
CA GLY A 147 -2.99 -18.46 0.29
C GLY A 147 -4.26 -17.69 0.65
N LEU A 148 -4.19 -16.88 1.72
CA LEU A 148 -5.32 -16.11 2.28
C LEU A 148 -6.05 -15.23 1.24
N GLY A 149 -5.34 -14.75 0.21
CA GLY A 149 -5.93 -13.94 -0.85
C GLY A 149 -6.92 -14.72 -1.72
N ARG A 150 -6.64 -16.01 -1.94
CA ARG A 150 -7.50 -16.93 -2.69
C ARG A 150 -8.62 -17.48 -1.82
N GLU A 151 -8.28 -17.89 -0.60
CA GLU A 151 -9.25 -18.43 0.36
C GLU A 151 -10.37 -17.43 0.65
N HIS A 152 -10.04 -16.17 0.94
CA HIS A 152 -11.04 -15.13 1.19
C HIS A 152 -11.86 -14.79 -0.07
N TRP A 153 -11.26 -14.91 -1.26
CA TRP A 153 -11.99 -14.73 -2.52
C TRP A 153 -13.01 -15.85 -2.73
N GLN A 154 -12.61 -17.11 -2.52
CA GLN A 154 -13.50 -18.27 -2.60
C GLN A 154 -14.62 -18.20 -1.57
N GLU A 155 -14.30 -17.88 -0.32
CA GLU A 155 -15.31 -17.73 0.75
C GLU A 155 -16.36 -16.66 0.40
N MET A 156 -15.92 -15.53 -0.18
CA MET A 156 -16.85 -14.48 -0.67
C MET A 156 -17.79 -15.01 -1.76
N LEU A 157 -17.29 -15.84 -2.69
CA LEU A 157 -18.08 -16.42 -3.77
C LEU A 157 -19.07 -17.50 -3.28
N GLU A 158 -18.68 -18.28 -2.28
CA GLU A 158 -19.53 -19.26 -1.62
C GLU A 158 -20.64 -18.61 -0.79
N CYS A 159 -20.40 -17.40 -0.29
CA CYS A 159 -21.34 -16.63 0.52
C CYS A 159 -21.79 -15.32 -0.18
N PRO A 160 -22.45 -15.38 -1.34
CA PRO A 160 -22.82 -14.19 -2.08
C PRO A 160 -23.71 -13.28 -1.23
N ARG A 161 -23.59 -11.95 -1.40
CA ARG A 161 -24.28 -10.89 -0.63
C ARG A 161 -23.89 -10.76 0.84
N ARG A 162 -23.18 -11.73 1.43
CA ARG A 162 -22.69 -11.63 2.80
C ARG A 162 -21.27 -11.06 2.78
N PRO A 163 -21.01 -9.95 3.49
CA PRO A 163 -19.65 -9.46 3.63
C PRO A 163 -18.82 -10.46 4.46
N VAL A 164 -17.70 -10.88 3.89
CA VAL A 164 -16.68 -11.68 4.58
C VAL A 164 -15.53 -10.75 4.92
N ALA A 165 -14.90 -10.89 6.09
CA ALA A 165 -13.83 -10.00 6.53
C ALA A 165 -12.58 -10.79 6.90
N GLN A 166 -11.41 -10.32 6.43
CA GLN A 166 -10.15 -11.00 6.64
C GLN A 166 -8.99 -10.05 6.98
N TRP A 167 -8.07 -10.52 7.81
CA TRP A 167 -6.78 -9.88 8.06
C TRP A 167 -5.72 -10.38 7.10
N TYR A 168 -4.83 -9.48 6.69
CA TYR A 168 -3.74 -9.79 5.77
C TYR A 168 -2.42 -9.28 6.34
N PRO A 169 -1.34 -10.09 6.29
CA PRO A 169 0.00 -9.54 6.33
C PRO A 169 0.23 -8.71 5.07
N LEU A 170 0.91 -7.58 5.21
CA LEU A 170 1.29 -6.75 4.07
C LEU A 170 2.63 -7.27 3.51
N LEU A 171 2.69 -7.41 2.19
CA LEU A 171 3.94 -7.67 1.48
C LEU A 171 4.68 -6.35 1.26
N ASP A 172 6.00 -6.35 1.40
CA ASP A 172 6.82 -5.15 1.20
C ASP A 172 6.85 -4.68 -0.26
N SER A 173 6.59 -5.60 -1.20
CA SER A 173 6.54 -5.34 -2.63
C SER A 173 5.28 -5.94 -3.27
N VAL A 174 4.97 -5.45 -4.47
CA VAL A 174 3.94 -6.07 -5.31
C VAL A 174 4.55 -7.26 -6.03
N PRO A 175 3.89 -8.43 -6.07
CA PRO A 175 4.39 -9.57 -6.84
C PRO A 175 4.60 -9.21 -8.31
N ASP A 176 5.75 -9.60 -8.89
CA ASP A 176 6.16 -9.26 -10.27
C ASP A 176 5.20 -9.81 -11.34
N ASN A 177 4.44 -10.85 -11.00
CA ASN A 177 3.47 -11.49 -11.89
C ASN A 177 2.22 -10.64 -12.16
N LEU A 178 2.06 -9.48 -11.51
CA LEU A 178 1.02 -8.51 -11.85
C LEU A 178 1.63 -7.35 -12.66
N PRO A 179 1.01 -6.94 -13.79
CA PRO A 179 1.50 -5.78 -14.52
C PRO A 179 1.32 -4.52 -13.68
N THR A 180 2.45 -3.98 -13.21
CA THR A 180 2.50 -2.86 -12.27
C THR A 180 2.73 -1.49 -12.92
N SER A 181 2.96 -1.41 -14.24
CA SER A 181 3.26 -0.15 -14.93
C SER A 181 2.34 0.12 -16.14
N PRO A 182 1.99 1.39 -16.41
CA PRO A 182 1.60 1.77 -17.77
C PRO A 182 2.80 1.51 -18.66
N LEU A 183 2.60 0.88 -19.81
CA LEU A 183 3.63 0.67 -20.84
C LEU A 183 4.35 2.00 -21.12
N ARG A 184 5.53 2.18 -20.54
CA ARG A 184 6.43 3.28 -20.88
C ARG A 184 7.14 2.84 -22.17
N GLY A 185 6.61 3.32 -23.30
CA GLY A 185 7.25 3.39 -24.61
C GLY A 185 8.10 2.20 -25.05
N LYS A 186 7.53 1.30 -25.84
CA LYS A 186 8.22 0.88 -27.06
C LYS A 186 7.70 1.77 -28.18
N LEU A 187 8.42 2.86 -28.48
CA LEU A 187 8.43 3.37 -29.85
C LEU A 187 9.11 2.29 -30.68
N SER A 188 8.35 1.35 -31.23
CA SER A 188 8.74 0.76 -32.50
C SER A 188 8.48 1.83 -33.54
N SER A 189 9.56 2.50 -33.97
CA SER A 189 9.54 3.35 -35.15
C SER A 189 8.95 2.55 -36.31
N CYS A 190 7.75 2.93 -36.73
CA CYS A 190 7.33 2.76 -38.10
C CYS A 190 8.30 3.54 -38.98
N SER A 191 9.13 2.81 -39.73
CA SER A 191 9.69 3.32 -40.97
C SER A 191 9.01 2.52 -42.08
N SER A 192 7.89 3.07 -42.55
CA SER A 192 7.49 2.87 -43.94
C SER A 192 8.60 3.47 -44.81
N ASN A 193 8.95 2.78 -45.90
CA ASN A 193 8.80 3.35 -47.24
C ASN A 193 9.04 2.26 -48.30
N ASN A 194 8.15 2.31 -49.28
CA ASN A 194 8.18 1.80 -50.66
C ASN A 194 9.47 1.15 -51.16
#